data_AF-A0A2P4XY53-F1
#
_entry.id   AF-A0A2P4XY53-F1
#
_cell.length_a   1.000
_cell.length_b   1.000
_cell.length_c   1.000
_cell.angle_alpha   90.00
_cell.angle_beta   90.00
_cell.angle_gamma   90.00
#
_symmetry.space_group_name_H-M   'P 1'
#
loop_
_entity.id
_entity.type
_entity.pdbx_description
1 polymer ?
#
loop_
_entity_poly.entity_id
_entity_poly.type
_entity_poly.pdbx_seq_one_letter_code
_entity_poly.pdbx_strand_id
1 'polypeptide(L)' 'IGERVYASGEEVQEPVTPIQMKKNKVWETLSKDIKTNNKCEVMYMDRYPVRSRAGPVRVESLKKVPVTK' A
#
# COMPACT_ATOMS: atom_id res chain seq x y z
N ILE A 1 -10.68 -10.68 -8.78
CA ILE A 1 -9.61 -10.39 -9.78
C ILE A 1 -9.91 -9.01 -10.36
N GLY A 2 -8.92 -8.13 -10.46
CA GLY A 2 -9.13 -6.74 -10.89
C GLY A 2 -9.78 -5.83 -9.83
N GLU A 3 -9.84 -6.27 -8.57
CA GLU A 3 -10.33 -5.42 -7.49
C GLU A 3 -9.29 -4.36 -7.12
N ARG A 4 -9.74 -3.11 -6.93
CA ARG A 4 -8.89 -2.01 -6.50
C ARG A 4 -8.45 -2.21 -5.05
N VAL A 5 -7.14 -2.08 -4.83
CA VAL A 5 -6.50 -2.06 -3.52
C VAL A 5 -5.95 -0.66 -3.28
N TYR A 6 -6.21 -0.08 -2.11
CA TYR A 6 -5.90 1.31 -1.81
C TYR A 6 -5.66 1.54 -0.31
N ALA A 7 -4.93 2.60 0.04
CA ALA A 7 -4.75 3.04 1.42
C ALA A 7 -5.97 3.89 1.86
N SER A 8 -6.61 3.53 2.97
CA SER A 8 -7.98 3.95 3.24
C SER A 8 -8.18 5.34 3.87
N GLY A 9 -7.13 6.12 4.09
CA GLY A 9 -7.24 7.41 4.79
C GLY A 9 -6.91 8.63 3.95
N GLU A 10 -6.66 8.45 2.64
CA GLU A 10 -6.62 9.55 1.68
C GLU A 10 -7.86 9.47 0.79
N GLU A 11 -8.27 10.61 0.23
CA GLU A 11 -9.26 10.64 -0.84
C GLU A 11 -8.75 9.75 -1.99
N VAL A 12 -9.58 8.79 -2.41
CA VAL A 12 -9.18 7.79 -3.39
C VAL A 12 -9.03 8.46 -4.76
N GLN A 13 -7.81 8.80 -5.13
CA GLN A 13 -7.47 9.38 -6.43
C GLN A 13 -7.09 8.32 -7.44
N GLU A 14 -7.36 8.58 -8.72
CA GLU A 14 -6.97 7.69 -9.81
C GLU A 14 -5.45 7.49 -9.86
N PRO A 15 -4.99 6.24 -10.08
CA PRO A 15 -3.57 5.97 -10.18
C PRO A 15 -2.97 6.71 -11.39
N VAL A 16 -1.74 7.16 -11.23
CA VAL A 16 -0.98 7.77 -12.32
C VAL A 16 -0.72 6.75 -13.43
N THR A 17 -0.52 7.25 -14.66
CA THR A 17 -0.13 6.40 -15.79
C THR A 17 1.21 5.71 -15.55
N PRO A 18 1.49 4.55 -16.19
CA PRO A 18 2.80 3.89 -16.08
C PRO A 18 3.99 4.78 -16.44
N ILE A 19 3.79 5.71 -17.40
CA ILE A 19 4.82 6.68 -17.81
C ILE A 19 5.12 7.66 -16.67
N GLN A 20 4.10 8.21 -16.02
CA GLN A 20 4.25 9.09 -14.87
C GLN A 20 4.88 8.35 -13.67
N MET A 21 4.46 7.10 -13.42
CA MET A 21 5.01 6.26 -12.36
C MET A 21 6.54 6.13 -12.48
N LYS A 22 7.02 5.82 -13.70
CA LYS A 22 8.45 5.68 -14.01
C LYS A 22 9.18 7.02 -14.01
N LYS A 23 8.63 8.03 -14.68
CA LYS A 23 9.28 9.35 -14.83
C LYS A 23 9.51 10.02 -13.48
N ASN A 24 8.54 9.92 -12.57
CA ASN A 24 8.57 10.60 -11.28
C ASN A 24 9.11 9.71 -10.15
N LYS A 25 9.55 8.47 -10.44
CA LYS A 25 10.02 7.51 -9.43
C LYS A 25 9.06 7.37 -8.24
N VAL A 26 7.77 7.25 -8.58
CA VAL A 26 6.69 7.29 -7.59
C VAL A 26 6.81 6.10 -6.64
N TRP A 27 7.12 4.92 -7.15
CA TRP A 27 7.23 3.71 -6.31
C TRP A 27 8.40 3.81 -5.33
N GLU A 28 9.57 4.23 -5.82
CA GLU A 28 10.79 4.37 -5.02
C GLU A 28 10.64 5.40 -3.90
N THR A 29 9.73 6.36 -4.08
CA THR A 29 9.37 7.34 -3.06
C THR A 29 8.42 6.71 -2.04
N LEU A 30 7.31 6.11 -2.50
CA LEU A 30 6.22 5.67 -1.63
C LEU A 30 6.50 4.35 -0.90
N SER A 31 7.24 3.42 -1.51
CA SER A 31 7.41 2.06 -0.98
C SER A 31 8.09 2.01 0.39
N LYS A 32 8.88 3.04 0.71
CA LYS A 32 9.59 3.18 2.00
C LYS A 32 8.63 3.30 3.19
N ASP A 33 7.43 3.81 2.93
CA ASP A 33 6.40 4.03 3.94
C ASP A 33 5.36 2.89 3.97
N ILE A 34 5.57 1.82 3.19
CA ILE A 34 4.67 0.66 3.13
C ILE A 34 5.28 -0.48 3.96
N LYS A 35 4.62 -0.86 5.05
CA LYS A 35 5.08 -1.94 5.94
C LYS A 35 3.93 -2.60 6.69
N THR A 36 4.17 -3.77 7.27
CA THR A 36 3.16 -4.47 8.06
C THR A 36 3.07 -3.95 9.49
N ASN A 37 1.91 -4.03 10.14
CA ASN A 37 1.74 -3.71 11.56
C ASN A 37 1.79 -4.96 12.47
N ASN A 38 1.49 -4.80 13.76
CA ASN A 38 1.45 -5.91 14.74
C ASN A 38 0.35 -6.96 14.47
N LYS A 39 -0.67 -6.60 13.69
CA LYS A 39 -1.78 -7.47 13.26
C LYS A 39 -1.51 -8.11 11.89
N CYS A 40 -0.27 -8.01 11.39
CA CYS A 40 0.14 -8.44 10.06
C CYS A 40 -0.61 -7.72 8.92
N GLU A 41 -1.23 -6.56 9.17
CA GLU A 41 -1.89 -5.76 8.14
C GLU A 41 -0.89 -4.87 7.42
N VAL A 42 -1.03 -4.74 6.11
CA VAL A 42 -0.23 -3.80 5.31
C VAL A 42 -0.72 -2.38 5.58
N MET A 43 0.20 -1.50 5.96
CA MET A 43 -0.03 -0.10 6.27
C MET A 43 0.79 0.78 5.34
N TYR A 44 0.26 1.95 5.03
CA TYR A 44 0.97 3.08 4.43
C TYR A 44 1.13 4.20 5.47
N MET A 45 2.35 4.73 5.59
CA MET A 45 2.73 5.79 6.55
C MET A 45 2.37 5.48 8.02
N ASP A 46 2.36 4.19 8.40
CA ASP A 46 1.90 3.70 9.71
C ASP A 46 0.48 4.11 10.12
N ARG A 47 -0.26 4.76 9.22
CA ARG A 47 -1.53 5.43 9.53
C ARG A 47 -2.68 4.81 8.76
N TYR A 48 -2.45 4.50 7.49
CA TYR A 48 -3.51 4.15 6.56
C TYR A 48 -3.44 2.67 6.21
N PRO A 49 -4.43 1.85 6.61
CA PRO A 49 -4.45 0.45 6.24
C PRO A 49 -4.69 0.32 4.73
N VAL A 50 -3.90 -0.54 4.08
CA VAL A 50 -4.12 -0.95 2.70
C VAL A 50 -5.23 -1.99 2.69
N ARG A 51 -6.27 -1.75 1.89
CA ARG A 51 -7.49 -2.56 1.89
C ARG A 51 -8.09 -2.68 0.50
N SER A 52 -9.01 -3.64 0.37
CA SER A 52 -10.01 -3.67 -0.69
C SER A 52 -11.42 -3.56 -0.08
N ARG A 53 -12.47 -3.85 -0.86
CA ARG A 53 -13.84 -3.96 -0.33
C ARG A 53 -14.00 -5.16 0.59
N ALA A 54 -13.20 -6.22 0.39
CA ALA A 54 -13.21 -7.42 1.24
C ALA A 54 -12.59 -7.20 2.63
N GLY A 55 -11.79 -6.15 2.80
CA GLY A 55 -11.16 -5.80 4.07
C GLY A 55 -9.67 -5.47 3.95
N PRO A 56 -8.96 -5.34 5.10
CA PRO A 56 -7.54 -5.07 5.13
C PRO A 56 -6.71 -6.18 4.49
N VAL A 57 -5.66 -5.78 3.77
CA VAL A 57 -4.66 -6.71 3.24
C VAL A 57 -3.76 -7.16 4.38
N ARG A 58 -3.59 -8.48 4.53
CA ARG A 58 -2.80 -9.10 5.58
C ARG A 58 -1.78 -10.09 5.02
N VAL A 59 -0.66 -10.20 5.72
CA VAL A 59 0.30 -11.29 5.54
C VAL A 59 0.11 -12.33 6.64
N GLU A 60 0.65 -13.52 6.44
CA GLU A 60 0.46 -14.64 7.37
C GLU A 60 1.09 -14.39 8.75
N SER A 61 2.33 -13.90 8.79
CA SER A 61 3.12 -13.88 10.04
C SER A 61 4.07 -12.69 10.24
N LEU A 62 4.47 -12.01 9.16
CA LEU A 62 5.52 -10.98 9.25
C LEU A 62 4.98 -9.65 9.79
N LYS A 63 5.51 -9.20 10.93
CA LYS A 63 5.10 -7.99 11.64
C LYS A 63 6.17 -6.90 11.57
N LYS A 64 5.77 -5.64 11.39
CA LYS A 64 6.67 -4.47 11.34
C LYS A 64 7.76 -4.57 10.26
N VAL A 65 7.49 -5.29 9.17
CA VAL A 65 8.46 -5.45 8.07
C VAL A 65 8.08 -4.58 6.87
N PRO A 66 9.06 -3.95 6.20
CA PRO A 66 8.83 -3.28 4.92
C PRO A 66 8.25 -4.23 3.87
N VAL A 67 7.32 -3.73 3.05
CA VAL A 67 6.86 -4.47 1.87
C VAL A 67 7.82 -4.17 0.72
N THR A 68 8.55 -5.19 0.27
CA THR A 68 9.50 -5.09 -0.84
C THR A 68 8.93 -5.69 -2.13
N LYS A 69 9.52 -5.30 -3.26
CA LYS A 69 9.25 -5.90 -4.58
C LYS A 69 9.86 -7.29 -4.69
#